data_AF-A0A0D3ADN4-F1
#
_entry.id   AF-A0A0D3ADN4-F1
#
_cell.length_a   1.000
_cell.length_b   1.000
_cell.length_c   1.000
_cell.angle_alpha   90.00
_cell.angle_beta   90.00
_cell.angle_gamma   90.00
#
_symmetry.space_group_name_H-M   'P 1'
#
loop_
_entity.id
_entity.type
_entity.pdbx_description
1 polymer ?
#
loop_
_entity_poly.entity_id
_entity_poly.type
_entity_poly.pdbx_seq_one_letter_code
_entity_poly.pdbx_strand_id
1 'polypeptide(L)'
;MNASESVARGCALQCAMLTAILSSKSKPPKLVVCDILPFSISLAWIGASGNQESTTLFPKGTPIPSVETLTFYPSEPTSVDVQYTHLTDEFQAPLKISRYSIDPPQREVKVRLTLNGIVVVELATVEEPKTVKETNESLPEFVYGALIEEKAKKATVKELSVVEDPKTVKETNVSLPEFVYGALKEDEFKNAVVKELSMTLQDSNNEKAKHMKTAIETYVNNMQNKLRGVYAEYMIESEREAFLANLQNVKDWLSKDGQDVPREVYVKKLQELQKVGGRVEKLYNEWVGTAPLIDKLQHWVNKYRVDALSYKFRHIGEDMKKKVIIISHS
;
A
#
# COMPACT_ATOMS: atom_id res chain seq x y z
N MET A 1 -17.72 -22.24 -2.75
CA MET A 1 -16.55 -21.33 -2.80
C MET A 1 -16.71 -20.42 -4.02
N ASN A 2 -16.44 -19.12 -3.92
CA ASN A 2 -16.50 -18.23 -5.10
C ASN A 2 -15.27 -18.50 -5.99
N ALA A 3 -15.49 -18.92 -7.23
CA ALA A 3 -14.42 -19.30 -8.15
C ALA A 3 -13.48 -18.14 -8.51
N SER A 4 -13.98 -16.91 -8.60
CA SER A 4 -13.15 -15.76 -8.99
C SER A 4 -12.37 -15.14 -7.83
N GLU A 5 -12.82 -15.33 -6.60
CA GLU A 5 -12.29 -14.58 -5.45
C GLU A 5 -11.58 -15.45 -4.41
N SER A 6 -11.81 -16.75 -4.42
CA SER A 6 -11.31 -17.64 -3.37
C SER A 6 -9.80 -17.63 -3.21
N VAL A 7 -9.06 -17.63 -4.31
CA VAL A 7 -7.60 -17.53 -4.32
C VAL A 7 -7.14 -16.19 -3.73
N ALA A 8 -7.69 -15.07 -4.21
CA ALA A 8 -7.33 -13.73 -3.72
C ALA A 8 -7.64 -13.56 -2.22
N ARG A 9 -8.78 -14.07 -1.75
CA ARG A 9 -9.15 -14.07 -0.33
C ARG A 9 -8.20 -14.93 0.51
N GLY A 10 -7.77 -16.08 -0.01
CA GLY A 10 -6.76 -16.93 0.61
C GLY A 10 -5.40 -16.22 0.74
N CYS A 11 -4.93 -15.57 -0.33
CA CYS A 11 -3.69 -14.79 -0.30
C CYS A 11 -3.77 -13.64 0.72
N ALA A 12 -4.89 -12.90 0.76
CA ALA A 12 -5.08 -11.83 1.74
C ALA A 12 -5.07 -12.34 3.19
N LEU A 13 -5.68 -13.51 3.44
CA LEU A 13 -5.64 -14.17 4.74
C LEU A 13 -4.21 -14.57 5.13
N GLN A 14 -3.44 -15.15 4.20
CA GLN A 14 -2.04 -15.52 4.43
C GLN A 14 -1.17 -14.28 4.74
N CYS A 15 -1.35 -13.16 4.01
CA CYS A 15 -0.66 -11.91 4.30
C CYS A 15 -0.96 -11.37 5.70
N ALA A 16 -2.22 -11.46 6.14
CA ALA A 16 -2.62 -11.08 7.50
C ALA A 16 -1.98 -12.00 8.56
N MET A 17 -1.89 -13.30 8.30
CA MET A 17 -1.22 -14.26 9.17
C MET A 17 0.28 -13.95 9.32
N LEU A 18 0.98 -13.70 8.21
CA LEU A 18 2.40 -13.32 8.23
C LEU A 18 2.65 -12.01 8.97
N THR A 19 1.74 -11.03 8.82
CA THR A 19 1.83 -9.75 9.54
C THR A 19 1.58 -9.91 11.04
N ALA A 20 0.61 -10.75 11.43
CA ALA A 20 0.32 -11.03 12.84
C ALA A 20 1.46 -11.80 13.52
N ILE A 21 2.12 -12.69 12.78
CA ILE A 21 3.35 -13.39 13.16
C ILE A 21 4.47 -12.37 13.48
N LEU A 22 4.66 -11.37 12.61
CA LEU A 22 5.69 -10.34 12.76
C LEU A 22 5.42 -9.32 13.87
N SER A 23 4.15 -9.12 14.21
CA SER A 23 3.78 -8.29 15.35
C SER A 23 3.99 -9.10 16.62
N SER A 24 5.04 -8.78 17.39
CA SER A 24 5.52 -9.35 18.67
C SER A 24 4.46 -9.61 19.78
N LYS A 25 3.17 -9.45 19.50
CA LYS A 25 2.03 -9.62 20.41
C LYS A 25 1.16 -10.86 20.15
N SER A 26 1.51 -11.79 19.25
CA SER A 26 0.54 -12.82 18.83
C SER A 26 0.58 -14.13 19.63
N LYS A 27 -0.61 -14.53 20.07
CA LYS A 27 -1.01 -15.91 20.44
C LYS A 27 -0.73 -16.86 19.25
N PRO A 28 -0.58 -18.18 19.48
CA PRO A 28 -0.33 -19.13 18.40
C PRO A 28 -1.37 -19.01 17.27
N PRO A 29 -0.93 -19.17 16.00
CA PRO A 29 -1.81 -19.03 14.85
C PRO A 29 -2.95 -20.05 14.92
N LYS A 30 -4.18 -19.56 14.71
CA LYS A 30 -5.40 -20.41 14.74
C LYS A 30 -5.55 -21.29 13.50
N LEU A 31 -4.82 -20.98 12.44
CA LEU A 31 -4.78 -21.74 11.20
C LEU A 31 -3.33 -22.01 10.84
N VAL A 32 -3.03 -23.24 10.46
CA VAL A 32 -1.74 -23.66 9.92
C VAL A 32 -2.01 -24.18 8.51
N VAL A 33 -1.26 -23.67 7.54
CA VAL A 33 -1.29 -24.15 6.16
C VAL A 33 -0.03 -24.97 5.95
N CYS A 34 -0.21 -26.21 5.49
CA CYS A 34 0.88 -27.11 5.13
C CYS A 34 0.83 -27.33 3.63
N ASP A 35 1.96 -27.14 2.96
CA ASP A 35 2.11 -27.38 1.52
C ASP A 35 3.21 -28.42 1.28
N ILE A 36 3.33 -28.91 0.04
CA ILE A 36 4.29 -29.94 -0.35
C ILE A 36 5.08 -29.54 -1.61
N LEU A 37 6.31 -30.02 -1.68
CA LEU A 37 7.17 -29.84 -2.83
C LEU A 37 6.72 -30.74 -4.00
N PRO A 38 6.40 -30.19 -5.19
CA PRO A 38 5.85 -30.98 -6.29
C PRO A 38 6.88 -31.83 -7.06
N PHE A 39 8.18 -31.53 -6.92
CA PHE A 39 9.28 -32.18 -7.64
C PHE A 39 10.41 -32.58 -6.70
N SER A 40 11.17 -33.62 -7.06
CA SER A 40 12.37 -33.99 -6.30
C SER A 40 13.53 -33.06 -6.64
N ILE A 41 14.21 -32.55 -5.62
CA ILE A 41 15.38 -31.68 -5.74
C ILE A 41 16.61 -32.38 -5.17
N SER A 42 17.69 -32.35 -5.94
CA SER A 42 19.01 -32.83 -5.56
C SER A 42 20.03 -31.71 -5.52
N LEU A 43 21.05 -31.90 -4.69
CA LEU A 43 22.27 -31.11 -4.71
C LEU A 43 23.33 -31.90 -5.49
N ALA A 44 24.08 -31.21 -6.35
CA ALA A 44 25.17 -31.79 -7.12
C ALA A 44 26.46 -30.98 -6.94
N TRP A 45 27.59 -31.66 -6.87
CA TRP A 45 28.91 -31.05 -6.65
C TRP A 45 29.99 -31.82 -7.41
N ILE A 46 31.20 -31.29 -7.44
CA ILE A 46 32.38 -31.99 -7.99
C ILE A 46 33.07 -32.69 -6.83
N GLY A 47 33.10 -34.03 -6.86
CA GLY A 47 33.75 -34.86 -5.84
C GLY A 47 35.27 -34.88 -5.96
N ALA A 48 35.94 -35.54 -5.00
CA ALA A 48 37.40 -35.62 -4.93
C ALA A 48 38.05 -36.29 -6.17
N SER A 49 37.28 -37.15 -6.86
CA SER A 49 37.71 -37.81 -8.10
C SER A 49 37.65 -36.90 -9.34
N GLY A 50 37.15 -35.67 -9.19
CA GLY A 50 36.85 -34.75 -10.30
C GLY A 50 35.53 -35.06 -11.02
N ASN A 51 34.83 -36.12 -10.64
CA ASN A 51 33.52 -36.46 -11.20
C ASN A 51 32.39 -35.70 -10.52
N GLN A 52 31.30 -35.49 -11.25
CA GLN A 52 30.08 -34.91 -10.67
C GLN A 52 29.37 -35.96 -9.80
N GLU A 53 29.13 -35.61 -8.54
CA GLU A 53 28.37 -36.38 -7.57
C GLU A 53 27.05 -35.65 -7.29
N SER A 54 25.99 -36.38 -6.93
CA SER A 54 24.72 -35.76 -6.54
C SER A 54 23.95 -36.60 -5.54
N THR A 55 23.12 -35.95 -4.73
CA THR A 55 22.25 -36.59 -3.74
C THR A 55 20.91 -35.89 -3.68
N THR A 56 19.82 -36.67 -3.60
CA THR A 56 18.46 -36.13 -3.45
C THR A 56 18.26 -35.68 -2.02
N LEU A 57 17.96 -34.40 -1.82
CA LEU A 57 17.72 -33.82 -0.49
C LEU A 57 16.22 -33.74 -0.19
N PHE A 58 15.44 -33.26 -1.15
CA PHE A 58 13.99 -33.10 -0.97
C PHE A 58 13.26 -33.92 -2.02
N PRO A 59 12.80 -35.15 -1.69
CA PRO A 59 11.98 -35.92 -2.62
C PRO A 59 10.62 -35.24 -2.86
N LYS A 60 9.98 -35.55 -3.98
CA LYS A 60 8.60 -35.13 -4.25
C LYS A 60 7.68 -35.49 -3.08
N GLY A 61 6.88 -34.51 -2.64
CA GLY A 61 5.99 -34.64 -1.48
C GLY A 61 6.59 -34.17 -0.16
N THR A 62 7.86 -33.71 -0.15
CA THR A 62 8.48 -33.10 1.03
C THR A 62 7.64 -31.92 1.52
N PRO A 63 7.29 -31.84 2.82
CA PRO A 63 6.53 -30.71 3.35
C PRO A 63 7.32 -29.40 3.27
N ILE A 64 6.62 -28.30 2.98
CA ILE A 64 7.19 -26.96 2.97
C ILE A 64 6.79 -26.25 4.27
N PRO A 65 7.75 -25.68 5.04
CA PRO A 65 9.19 -25.64 4.82
C PRO A 65 9.90 -26.90 5.36
N SER A 66 11.13 -27.15 4.90
CA SER A 66 11.99 -28.25 5.40
C SER A 66 13.47 -27.82 5.41
N VAL A 67 14.30 -28.47 6.22
CA VAL A 67 15.75 -28.23 6.29
C VAL A 67 16.46 -29.57 6.29
N GLU A 68 17.49 -29.71 5.46
CA GLU A 68 18.36 -30.87 5.39
C GLU A 68 19.81 -30.41 5.48
N THR A 69 20.67 -31.21 6.07
CA THR A 69 22.11 -30.91 6.17
C THR A 69 22.88 -31.97 5.40
N LEU A 70 23.80 -31.53 4.54
CA LEU A 70 24.63 -32.41 3.75
C LEU A 70 26.10 -32.24 4.14
N THR A 71 26.75 -33.35 4.46
CA THR A 71 28.19 -33.42 4.72
C THR A 71 28.93 -34.09 3.55
N PHE A 72 29.95 -33.43 3.02
CA PHE A 72 30.75 -33.89 1.89
C PHE A 72 31.95 -34.71 2.34
N TYR A 73 32.16 -35.85 1.68
CA TYR A 73 33.33 -36.70 1.86
C TYR A 73 33.81 -37.26 0.51
N PRO A 74 35.13 -37.41 0.28
CA PRO A 74 36.24 -37.07 1.18
C PRO A 74 36.78 -35.63 0.99
N SER A 75 36.22 -34.85 0.04
CA SER A 75 36.67 -33.49 -0.28
C SER A 75 35.61 -32.45 0.02
N GLU A 76 36.06 -31.23 0.32
CA GLU A 76 35.23 -30.04 0.47
C GLU A 76 34.93 -29.45 -0.91
N PRO A 77 33.66 -29.28 -1.30
CA PRO A 77 33.33 -28.66 -2.57
C PRO A 77 33.53 -27.14 -2.51
N THR A 78 33.95 -26.57 -3.65
CA THR A 78 34.04 -25.12 -3.86
C THR A 78 32.74 -24.54 -4.44
N SER A 79 31.85 -25.40 -4.96
CA SER A 79 30.55 -25.00 -5.47
C SER A 79 29.56 -26.16 -5.44
N VAL A 80 28.28 -25.82 -5.31
CA VAL A 80 27.16 -26.78 -5.33
C VAL A 80 26.07 -26.26 -6.26
N ASP A 81 25.48 -27.17 -7.03
CA ASP A 81 24.35 -26.92 -7.93
C ASP A 81 23.08 -27.51 -7.32
N VAL A 82 22.01 -26.70 -7.24
CA VAL A 82 20.66 -27.18 -6.94
C VAL A 82 19.99 -27.55 -8.27
N GLN A 83 19.47 -28.76 -8.38
CA GLN A 83 18.89 -29.27 -9.62
C GLN A 83 17.71 -30.20 -9.37
N TYR A 84 16.86 -30.37 -10.38
CA TYR A 84 15.82 -31.40 -10.34
C TYR A 84 16.44 -32.80 -10.49
N THR A 85 15.93 -33.79 -9.76
CA THR A 85 16.47 -35.17 -9.82
C THR A 85 16.07 -35.89 -11.10
N HIS A 86 14.82 -35.70 -11.55
CA HIS A 86 14.29 -36.29 -12.78
C HIS A 86 13.30 -35.33 -13.42
N LEU A 87 13.57 -34.95 -14.67
CA LEU A 87 12.61 -34.28 -15.53
C LEU A 87 12.03 -35.33 -16.46
N THR A 88 10.71 -35.54 -16.41
CA THR A 88 10.01 -36.25 -17.49
C THR A 88 10.03 -35.39 -18.75
N ASP A 89 9.97 -36.00 -19.94
CA ASP A 89 9.97 -35.27 -21.23
C ASP A 89 8.87 -34.20 -21.34
N GLU A 90 7.82 -34.30 -20.53
CA GLU A 90 6.73 -33.32 -20.42
C GLU A 90 7.12 -32.02 -19.67
N PHE A 91 8.25 -32.00 -18.94
CA PHE A 91 8.67 -30.87 -18.13
C PHE A 91 9.72 -30.03 -18.87
N GLN A 92 9.32 -28.87 -19.37
CA GLN A 92 10.16 -27.98 -20.17
C GLN A 92 11.09 -27.07 -19.35
N ALA A 93 11.22 -27.27 -18.04
CA ALA A 93 12.07 -26.41 -17.23
C ALA A 93 13.55 -26.84 -17.33
N PRO A 94 14.50 -25.90 -17.14
CA PRO A 94 15.91 -26.25 -17.05
C PRO A 94 16.18 -27.17 -15.86
N LEU A 95 17.06 -28.16 -16.04
CA LEU A 95 17.46 -29.11 -15.01
C LEU A 95 18.09 -28.42 -13.79
N LYS A 96 18.93 -27.41 -14.03
CA LYS A 96 19.63 -26.64 -12.99
C LYS A 96 18.77 -25.47 -12.54
N ILE A 97 18.62 -25.33 -11.23
CA ILE A 97 17.82 -24.30 -10.57
C ILE A 97 18.73 -23.14 -10.14
N SER A 98 19.78 -23.44 -9.37
CA SER A 98 20.76 -22.45 -8.92
C SER A 98 22.13 -23.07 -8.68
N ARG A 99 23.14 -22.21 -8.54
CA ARG A 99 24.52 -22.55 -8.21
C ARG A 99 24.98 -21.65 -7.08
N TYR A 100 25.62 -22.25 -6.08
CA TYR A 100 26.23 -21.54 -4.97
C TYR A 100 27.74 -21.73 -4.99
N SER A 101 28.48 -20.64 -4.76
CA SER A 101 29.92 -20.68 -4.56
C SER A 101 30.22 -20.77 -3.06
N ILE A 102 31.02 -21.75 -2.66
CA ILE A 102 31.40 -22.00 -1.27
C ILE A 102 32.87 -21.58 -1.12
N ASP A 103 33.09 -20.40 -0.53
CA ASP A 103 34.42 -19.84 -0.29
C ASP A 103 34.51 -19.24 1.14
N PRO A 104 35.37 -19.76 2.03
CA PRO A 104 36.25 -20.93 1.82
C PRO A 104 35.45 -22.24 1.73
N PRO A 105 36.00 -23.30 1.08
CA PRO A 105 35.36 -24.61 0.97
C PRO A 105 34.92 -25.14 2.34
N GLN A 106 33.74 -25.78 2.39
CA GLN A 106 33.14 -26.29 3.63
C GLN A 106 32.77 -27.77 3.49
N ARG A 107 32.89 -28.53 4.58
CA ARG A 107 32.46 -29.94 4.62
C ARG A 107 30.97 -30.11 4.81
N GLU A 108 30.30 -29.11 5.35
CA GLU A 108 28.90 -29.22 5.74
C GLU A 108 28.14 -28.00 5.24
N VAL A 109 27.01 -28.25 4.58
CA VAL A 109 26.09 -27.21 4.14
C VAL A 109 24.69 -27.52 4.60
N LYS A 110 23.98 -26.48 5.02
CA LYS A 110 22.58 -26.55 5.40
C LYS A 110 21.75 -26.10 4.22
N VAL A 111 20.82 -26.93 3.81
CA VAL A 111 19.95 -26.65 2.68
C VAL A 111 18.53 -26.49 3.20
N ARG A 112 17.93 -25.34 2.93
CA ARG A 112 16.61 -24.94 3.42
C ARG A 112 15.63 -24.86 2.27
N LEU A 113 14.55 -25.63 2.35
CA LEU A 113 13.34 -25.41 1.59
C LEU A 113 12.47 -24.37 2.32
N THR A 114 12.46 -23.14 1.81
CA THR A 114 11.76 -22.00 2.41
C THR A 114 10.23 -22.13 2.29
N LEU A 115 9.49 -21.33 3.06
CA LEU A 115 8.02 -21.26 3.00
C LEU A 115 7.46 -20.97 1.59
N ASN A 116 8.25 -20.32 0.73
CA ASN A 116 7.87 -20.01 -0.64
C ASN A 116 8.15 -21.17 -1.63
N GLY A 117 8.63 -22.31 -1.14
CA GLY A 117 9.07 -23.44 -1.97
C GLY A 117 10.40 -23.22 -2.68
N ILE A 118 11.17 -22.20 -2.27
CA ILE A 118 12.50 -21.90 -2.83
C ILE A 118 13.55 -22.63 -1.99
N VAL A 119 14.49 -23.30 -2.65
CA VAL A 119 15.64 -23.95 -2.00
C VAL A 119 16.77 -22.93 -1.86
N VAL A 120 17.28 -22.78 -0.64
CA VAL A 120 18.39 -21.90 -0.29
C VAL A 120 19.50 -22.72 0.36
N VAL A 121 20.75 -22.50 -0.05
CA VAL A 121 21.93 -23.13 0.58
C VAL A 121 22.60 -22.12 1.50
N GLU A 122 22.73 -22.50 2.77
CA GLU A 122 23.33 -21.72 3.87
C GLU A 122 24.54 -22.49 4.44
N LEU A 123 25.57 -21.78 4.90
CA LEU A 123 26.61 -22.40 5.74
C LEU A 123 26.19 -22.40 7.20
N ALA A 124 26.50 -23.48 7.91
CA ALA A 124 26.39 -23.54 9.37
C ALA A 124 27.74 -23.14 9.98
N THR A 125 27.83 -21.96 10.61
CA THR A 125 28.98 -21.59 11.44
C THR A 125 28.65 -21.77 12.91
N VAL A 126 29.44 -22.60 13.60
CA VAL A 126 29.43 -22.72 15.06
C VAL A 126 30.33 -21.62 15.63
N GLU A 127 29.77 -20.62 16.31
CA GLU A 127 30.57 -19.70 17.11
C GLU A 127 31.04 -20.40 18.40
N GLU A 128 32.35 -20.36 18.68
CA GLU A 128 32.86 -20.71 20.01
C GLU A 128 32.37 -19.68 21.04
N PRO A 129 31.91 -20.08 22.24
CA PRO A 129 31.39 -19.15 23.23
C PRO A 129 32.51 -18.23 23.76
N LYS A 130 32.63 -17.02 23.20
CA LYS A 130 33.42 -15.94 23.80
C LYS A 130 32.59 -15.29 24.91
N THR A 131 33.03 -15.46 26.15
CA THR A 131 32.59 -14.61 27.27
C THR A 131 32.95 -13.15 26.97
N VAL A 132 31.96 -12.25 26.92
CA VAL A 132 31.90 -10.96 27.65
C VAL A 132 30.81 -10.02 27.10
N LYS A 133 29.95 -9.60 28.04
CA LYS A 133 29.16 -8.36 28.21
C LYS A 133 28.37 -7.76 27.04
N GLU A 134 27.06 -7.71 27.30
CA GLU A 134 25.99 -7.02 26.59
C GLU A 134 26.40 -5.68 25.94
N THR A 135 26.13 -5.57 24.64
CA THR A 135 25.62 -4.33 24.06
C THR A 135 24.66 -4.71 22.93
N ASN A 136 23.42 -4.26 23.05
CA ASN A 136 22.32 -4.52 22.12
C ASN A 136 22.60 -3.88 20.76
N GLU A 137 22.62 -4.69 19.70
CA GLU A 137 22.03 -4.39 18.39
C GLU A 137 22.13 -5.62 17.49
N SER A 138 21.02 -6.34 17.29
CA SER A 138 20.84 -7.18 16.10
C SER A 138 19.36 -7.33 15.76
N LEU A 139 19.09 -7.25 14.45
CA LEU A 139 17.79 -7.39 13.80
C LEU A 139 17.20 -8.79 14.06
N PRO A 140 15.85 -8.94 14.10
CA PRO A 140 15.22 -10.18 14.49
C PRO A 140 15.42 -11.29 13.45
N GLU A 141 16.17 -12.32 13.83
CA GLU A 141 16.19 -13.64 13.20
C GLU A 141 14.79 -14.27 13.24
N PHE A 142 14.30 -14.66 12.06
CA PHE A 142 13.02 -15.34 11.89
C PHE A 142 13.12 -16.80 12.36
N VAL A 143 12.62 -17.06 13.57
CA VAL A 143 12.43 -18.41 14.10
C VAL A 143 11.02 -18.90 13.74
N TYR A 144 10.90 -19.74 12.72
CA TYR A 144 9.73 -20.62 12.56
C TYR A 144 10.21 -22.05 12.29
N GLY A 145 10.42 -22.78 13.39
CA GLY A 145 10.86 -24.18 13.35
C GLY A 145 10.75 -24.84 14.72
N ALA A 146 9.55 -24.88 15.29
CA ALA A 146 9.26 -25.71 16.48
C ALA A 146 7.75 -25.89 16.67
N LEU A 147 7.06 -26.52 15.72
CA LEU A 147 5.70 -27.06 15.96
C LEU A 147 5.41 -28.28 15.08
N ILE A 148 6.30 -29.28 15.04
CA ILE A 148 5.87 -30.68 14.86
C ILE A 148 6.84 -31.57 15.62
N GLU A 149 6.53 -31.85 16.88
CA GLU A 149 6.81 -33.16 17.48
C GLU A 149 5.93 -33.32 18.71
N GLU A 150 4.76 -33.96 18.54
CA GLU A 150 4.19 -34.80 19.60
C GLU A 150 2.97 -35.59 19.08
N LYS A 151 3.12 -36.91 18.88
CA LYS A 151 2.45 -37.96 19.69
C LYS A 151 2.43 -39.33 19.01
N ALA A 152 3.05 -40.31 19.66
CA ALA A 152 2.52 -41.68 19.74
C ALA A 152 2.91 -42.40 21.06
N LYS A 153 1.98 -42.36 22.03
CA LYS A 153 1.57 -43.40 23.01
C LYS A 153 2.62 -44.10 23.93
N LYS A 154 2.51 -43.87 25.25
CA LYS A 154 1.76 -44.63 26.30
C LYS A 154 2.49 -44.59 27.66
N ALA A 155 1.70 -44.51 28.73
CA ALA A 155 2.07 -44.32 30.13
C ALA A 155 2.92 -45.44 30.75
N THR A 156 3.86 -45.08 31.65
CA THR A 156 4.05 -45.60 33.04
C THR A 156 5.03 -44.66 33.79
N VAL A 157 4.81 -44.40 35.08
CA VAL A 157 5.51 -43.41 35.94
C VAL A 157 6.66 -44.03 36.76
N LYS A 158 7.74 -43.24 36.96
CA LYS A 158 8.78 -43.19 38.03
C LYS A 158 10.20 -43.14 37.42
N GLU A 159 11.21 -42.37 37.84
CA GLU A 159 11.46 -41.35 38.87
C GLU A 159 12.94 -40.89 38.66
N LEU A 160 13.21 -39.57 38.72
CA LEU A 160 14.50 -38.87 39.01
C LEU A 160 15.85 -39.35 38.40
N SER A 161 16.48 -38.52 37.55
CA SER A 161 17.92 -38.19 37.66
C SER A 161 18.32 -36.94 36.84
N VAL A 162 18.86 -35.96 37.59
CA VAL A 162 19.73 -34.81 37.28
C VAL A 162 20.04 -34.51 35.80
N VAL A 163 19.66 -33.30 35.38
CA VAL A 163 19.95 -32.65 34.09
C VAL A 163 21.37 -32.05 34.14
N GLU A 164 22.25 -32.48 33.24
CA GLU A 164 23.36 -31.64 32.78
C GLU A 164 22.82 -30.72 31.69
N ASP A 165 22.89 -29.40 31.92
CA ASP A 165 22.41 -28.40 30.96
C ASP A 165 23.20 -28.48 29.64
N PRO A 166 22.55 -28.67 28.47
CA PRO A 166 23.24 -28.57 27.19
C PRO A 166 23.57 -27.10 26.91
N LYS A 167 24.86 -26.81 26.73
CA LYS A 167 25.38 -25.50 26.32
C LYS A 167 24.68 -25.05 25.03
N THR A 168 23.95 -23.93 25.10
CA THR A 168 23.31 -23.31 23.93
C THR A 168 24.37 -22.68 23.04
N VAL A 169 24.69 -23.35 21.93
CA VAL A 169 25.51 -22.82 20.84
C VAL A 169 24.61 -22.01 19.92
N LYS A 170 24.98 -20.77 19.60
CA LYS A 170 24.31 -19.97 18.56
C LYS A 170 24.91 -20.35 17.20
N GLU A 171 24.12 -21.00 16.36
CA GLU A 171 24.46 -21.31 14.97
C GLU A 171 24.09 -20.10 14.10
N THR A 172 25.08 -19.42 13.55
CA THR A 172 24.85 -18.33 12.58
C THR A 172 24.79 -18.92 11.17
N ASN A 173 23.72 -18.64 10.43
CA ASN A 173 23.58 -19.08 9.04
C ASN A 173 24.21 -18.01 8.14
N VAL A 174 25.21 -18.38 7.33
CA VAL A 174 25.86 -17.47 6.38
C VAL A 174 25.29 -17.68 4.98
N SER A 175 24.76 -16.61 4.39
CA SER A 175 24.24 -16.63 3.01
C SER A 175 25.40 -16.70 2.01
N LEU A 176 25.33 -17.66 1.09
CA LEU A 176 26.34 -17.86 0.06
C LEU A 176 26.04 -17.01 -1.20
N PRO A 177 27.06 -16.62 -1.98
CA PRO A 177 26.86 -16.08 -3.30
C PRO A 177 26.10 -17.06 -4.19
N GLU A 178 24.95 -16.64 -4.70
CA GLU A 178 24.04 -17.45 -5.48
C GLU A 178 23.91 -16.94 -6.92
N PHE A 179 23.89 -17.87 -7.86
CA PHE A 179 23.44 -17.65 -9.22
C PHE A 179 22.19 -18.51 -9.50
N VAL A 180 21.04 -17.87 -9.69
CA VAL A 180 19.78 -18.56 -10.02
C VAL A 180 19.56 -18.54 -11.54
N TYR A 181 19.33 -19.71 -12.13
CA TYR A 181 19.06 -19.82 -13.55
C TYR A 181 17.69 -19.21 -13.89
N GLY A 182 17.68 -18.24 -14.81
CA GLY A 182 16.46 -17.55 -15.23
C GLY A 182 16.00 -16.43 -14.29
N ALA A 183 16.70 -16.18 -13.18
CA ALA A 183 16.43 -15.01 -12.36
C ALA A 183 16.92 -13.72 -13.03
N LEU A 184 16.28 -12.62 -12.67
CA LEU A 184 16.67 -11.30 -13.12
C LEU A 184 17.99 -10.90 -12.43
N LYS A 185 18.94 -10.37 -13.21
CA LYS A 185 20.19 -9.86 -12.63
C LYS A 185 19.91 -8.63 -11.78
N GLU A 186 20.78 -8.34 -10.80
CA GLU A 186 20.57 -7.22 -9.88
C GLU A 186 20.45 -5.86 -10.61
N ASP A 187 21.26 -5.63 -11.64
CA ASP A 187 21.19 -4.40 -12.44
C ASP A 187 19.90 -4.32 -13.27
N GLU A 188 19.48 -5.44 -13.85
CA GLU A 188 18.22 -5.52 -14.61
C GLU A 188 17.02 -5.31 -13.68
N PHE A 189 17.08 -5.82 -12.45
CA PHE A 189 16.07 -5.61 -11.42
C PHE A 189 15.99 -4.14 -11.02
N LYS A 190 17.12 -3.49 -10.71
CA LYS A 190 17.16 -2.06 -10.39
C LYS A 190 16.60 -1.22 -11.52
N ASN A 191 16.96 -1.52 -12.77
CA ASN A 191 16.44 -0.84 -13.95
C ASN A 191 14.92 -1.04 -14.12
N ALA A 192 14.41 -2.25 -13.88
CA ALA A 192 12.99 -2.55 -13.94
C ALA A 192 12.22 -1.76 -12.86
N VAL A 193 12.74 -1.67 -11.64
CA VAL A 193 12.14 -0.88 -10.55
C VAL A 193 12.08 0.60 -10.91
N VAL A 194 13.16 1.18 -11.43
CA VAL A 194 13.18 2.59 -11.86
C VAL A 194 12.16 2.84 -12.97
N LYS A 195 12.06 1.93 -13.94
CA LYS A 195 11.08 2.02 -15.02
C LYS A 195 9.64 1.97 -14.50
N GLU A 196 9.35 1.06 -13.57
CA GLU A 196 8.03 0.94 -12.92
C GLU A 196 7.63 2.22 -12.18
N LEU A 197 8.56 2.79 -11.41
CA LEU A 197 8.34 4.05 -10.70
C LEU A 197 8.06 5.21 -11.67
N SER A 198 8.76 5.25 -12.80
CA SER A 198 8.55 6.26 -13.85
C SER A 198 7.16 6.12 -14.48
N MET A 199 6.74 4.90 -14.84
CA MET A 199 5.41 4.63 -15.40
C MET A 199 4.30 4.96 -14.38
N THR A 200 4.48 4.57 -13.12
CA THR A 200 3.54 4.91 -12.04
C THR A 200 3.38 6.43 -11.86
N LEU A 201 4.49 7.18 -11.90
CA LEU A 201 4.45 8.62 -11.80
C LEU A 201 3.71 9.26 -12.97
N GLN A 202 3.96 8.77 -14.18
CA GLN A 202 3.26 9.21 -15.39
C GLN A 202 1.76 8.94 -15.29
N ASP A 203 1.36 7.74 -14.87
CA ASP A 203 -0.05 7.38 -14.68
C ASP A 203 -0.74 8.27 -13.64
N SER A 204 -0.10 8.52 -12.49
CA SER A 204 -0.65 9.43 -11.47
C SER A 204 -0.79 10.86 -12.01
N ASN A 205 0.15 11.33 -12.83
CA ASN A 205 0.08 12.66 -13.42
C ASN A 205 -1.07 12.76 -14.44
N ASN A 206 -1.24 11.73 -15.28
CA ASN A 206 -2.32 11.63 -16.24
C ASN A 206 -3.68 11.56 -15.54
N GLU A 207 -3.80 10.79 -14.47
CA GLU A 207 -5.01 10.69 -13.66
C GLU A 207 -5.37 12.04 -13.02
N LYS A 208 -4.39 12.74 -12.42
CA LYS A 208 -4.59 14.09 -11.87
C LYS A 208 -5.01 15.09 -12.95
N ALA A 209 -4.46 15.01 -14.16
CA ALA A 209 -4.85 15.85 -15.28
C ALA A 209 -6.30 15.56 -15.72
N LYS A 210 -6.66 14.28 -15.84
CA LYS A 210 -8.04 13.83 -16.13
C LYS A 210 -9.04 14.31 -15.08
N HIS A 211 -8.70 14.21 -13.79
CA HIS A 211 -9.53 14.75 -12.72
C HIS A 211 -9.75 16.26 -12.84
N MET A 212 -8.70 17.03 -13.18
CA MET A 212 -8.82 18.48 -13.38
C MET A 212 -9.67 18.83 -14.59
N LYS A 213 -9.57 18.07 -15.69
CA LYS A 213 -10.45 18.19 -16.84
C LYS A 213 -11.92 17.99 -16.45
N THR A 214 -12.24 16.89 -15.76
CA THR A 214 -13.60 16.62 -15.27
C THR A 214 -14.09 17.71 -14.30
N ALA A 215 -13.21 18.28 -13.48
CA ALA A 215 -13.55 19.39 -12.61
C ALA A 215 -13.95 20.66 -13.39
N ILE A 216 -13.23 21.00 -14.48
CA ILE A 216 -13.60 22.12 -15.35
C ILE A 216 -14.93 21.83 -16.06
N GLU A 217 -15.12 20.64 -16.62
CA GLU A 217 -16.37 20.26 -17.30
C GLU A 217 -17.57 20.41 -16.37
N THR A 218 -17.42 19.92 -15.13
CA THR A 218 -18.44 20.02 -14.09
C THR A 218 -18.70 21.48 -13.72
N TYR A 219 -17.65 22.27 -13.52
CA TYR A 219 -17.77 23.70 -13.21
C TYR A 219 -18.46 24.48 -14.34
N VAL A 220 -18.06 24.26 -15.59
CA VAL A 220 -18.63 24.91 -16.77
C VAL A 220 -20.11 24.61 -16.89
N ASN A 221 -20.51 23.34 -16.81
CA ASN A 221 -21.92 22.96 -16.90
C ASN A 221 -22.73 23.54 -15.73
N ASN A 222 -22.22 23.48 -14.50
CA ASN A 222 -22.90 24.04 -13.33
C ASN A 222 -23.07 25.57 -13.44
N MET A 223 -22.04 26.29 -13.87
CA MET A 223 -22.12 27.75 -14.04
C MET A 223 -23.01 28.14 -15.20
N GLN A 224 -22.99 27.43 -16.34
CA GLN A 224 -23.92 27.68 -17.44
C GLN A 224 -25.38 27.54 -16.99
N ASN A 225 -25.68 26.51 -16.19
CA ASN A 225 -27.02 26.31 -15.63
C ASN A 225 -27.42 27.45 -14.68
N LYS A 226 -26.53 27.86 -13.77
CA LYS A 226 -26.80 28.98 -12.84
C LYS A 226 -27.00 30.31 -13.58
N LEU A 227 -26.18 30.62 -14.59
CA LEU A 227 -26.28 31.84 -15.39
C LEU A 227 -27.54 31.93 -16.26
N ARG A 228 -28.08 30.78 -16.69
CA ARG A 228 -29.35 30.71 -17.42
C ARG A 228 -30.57 30.64 -16.50
N GLY A 229 -30.37 30.25 -15.25
CA GLY A 229 -31.42 30.17 -14.23
C GLY A 229 -31.28 31.28 -13.20
N VAL A 230 -30.87 30.90 -11.99
CA VAL A 230 -30.91 31.77 -10.80
C VAL A 230 -30.13 33.07 -10.89
N TYR A 231 -29.10 33.18 -11.73
CA TYR A 231 -28.31 34.42 -11.88
C TYR A 231 -28.79 35.31 -13.03
N ALA A 232 -29.72 34.84 -13.88
CA ALA A 232 -30.12 35.56 -15.08
C ALA A 232 -30.74 36.93 -14.79
N GLU A 233 -31.54 37.03 -13.72
CA GLU A 233 -32.25 38.25 -13.32
C GLU A 233 -31.36 39.25 -12.56
N TYR A 234 -30.19 38.82 -12.06
CA TYR A 234 -29.33 39.59 -11.18
C TYR A 234 -28.05 40.09 -11.87
N MET A 235 -27.91 39.81 -13.17
CA MET A 235 -26.71 40.09 -13.93
C MET A 235 -27.07 40.93 -15.16
N ILE A 236 -26.19 41.87 -15.51
CA ILE A 236 -26.33 42.65 -16.73
C ILE A 236 -26.25 41.70 -17.92
N GLU A 237 -27.20 41.81 -18.86
CA GLU A 237 -27.32 40.89 -19.99
C GLU A 237 -26.03 40.76 -20.80
N SER A 238 -25.37 41.89 -21.10
CA SER A 238 -24.08 41.93 -21.79
C SER A 238 -22.96 41.17 -21.05
N GLU A 239 -22.85 41.34 -19.73
CA GLU A 239 -21.84 40.64 -18.92
C GLU A 239 -22.13 39.14 -18.83
N ARG A 240 -23.41 38.78 -18.72
CA ARG A 240 -23.88 37.40 -18.67
C ARG A 240 -23.57 36.67 -19.97
N GLU A 241 -23.86 37.29 -21.11
CA GLU A 241 -23.55 36.73 -22.43
C GLU A 241 -22.05 36.59 -22.66
N ALA A 242 -21.25 37.60 -22.29
CA ALA A 242 -19.79 37.52 -22.38
C ALA A 242 -19.23 36.35 -21.55
N PHE A 243 -19.75 36.12 -20.34
CA PHE A 243 -19.29 35.01 -19.51
C PHE A 243 -19.77 33.64 -20.03
N LEU A 244 -21.01 33.54 -20.53
CA LEU A 244 -21.49 32.32 -21.18
C LEU A 244 -20.66 31.96 -22.43
N ALA A 245 -20.26 32.96 -23.23
CA ALA A 245 -19.37 32.77 -24.37
C ALA A 245 -17.99 32.27 -23.92
N ASN A 246 -17.42 32.83 -22.85
CA ASN A 246 -16.15 32.34 -22.29
C ASN A 246 -16.24 30.89 -21.80
N LEU A 247 -17.32 30.53 -21.09
CA LEU A 247 -17.57 29.15 -20.66
C LEU A 247 -17.69 28.19 -21.85
N GLN A 248 -18.35 28.62 -22.94
CA GLN A 248 -18.45 27.83 -24.17
C GLN A 248 -17.08 27.66 -24.84
N ASN A 249 -16.27 28.73 -24.93
CA ASN A 249 -14.92 28.66 -25.49
C ASN A 249 -14.03 27.67 -24.72
N VAL A 250 -14.11 27.65 -23.38
CA VAL A 250 -13.37 26.67 -22.57
C VAL A 250 -13.86 25.25 -22.82
N LYS A 251 -15.18 25.04 -22.98
CA LYS A 251 -15.75 23.73 -23.32
C LYS A 251 -15.29 23.23 -24.70
N ASP A 252 -15.25 24.12 -25.68
CA ASP A 252 -14.80 23.80 -27.03
C ASP A 252 -13.30 23.50 -27.04
N TRP A 253 -12.51 24.26 -26.26
CA TRP A 253 -11.09 23.99 -26.05
C TRP A 253 -10.86 22.62 -25.41
N LEU A 254 -11.59 22.25 -24.35
CA LEU A 254 -11.50 20.93 -23.70
C LEU A 254 -11.80 19.77 -24.66
N SER A 255 -12.62 20.01 -25.67
CA SER A 255 -12.98 19.01 -26.67
C SER A 255 -11.92 18.84 -27.76
N LYS A 256 -11.18 19.93 -28.08
CA LYS A 256 -10.17 19.99 -29.15
C LYS A 256 -8.75 20.00 -28.57
N ASP A 257 -8.20 21.18 -28.33
CA ASP A 257 -6.78 21.38 -27.98
C ASP A 257 -6.45 21.02 -26.51
N GLY A 258 -7.47 20.80 -25.68
CA GLY A 258 -7.35 20.52 -24.25
C GLY A 258 -7.50 19.04 -23.88
N GLN A 259 -7.11 18.10 -24.75
CA GLN A 259 -7.15 16.66 -24.42
C GLN A 259 -5.91 16.22 -23.64
N ASP A 260 -4.72 16.59 -24.12
CA ASP A 260 -3.42 16.11 -23.58
C ASP A 260 -2.54 17.27 -23.11
N VAL A 261 -3.11 18.17 -22.31
CA VAL A 261 -2.37 19.28 -21.71
C VAL A 261 -1.93 18.96 -20.27
N PRO A 262 -0.80 19.51 -19.81
CA PRO A 262 -0.36 19.29 -18.44
C PRO A 262 -1.34 19.89 -17.44
N ARG A 263 -1.40 19.29 -16.25
CA ARG A 263 -2.34 19.62 -15.17
C ARG A 263 -2.42 21.13 -14.88
N GLU A 264 -1.28 21.81 -14.93
CA GLU A 264 -1.13 23.22 -14.62
C GLU A 264 -1.97 24.11 -15.56
N VAL A 265 -2.15 23.70 -16.81
CA VAL A 265 -2.97 24.43 -17.79
C VAL A 265 -4.44 24.35 -17.40
N TYR A 266 -4.94 23.17 -17.01
CA TYR A 266 -6.30 23.01 -16.49
C TYR A 266 -6.52 23.85 -15.24
N VAL A 267 -5.58 23.83 -14.28
CA VAL A 267 -5.68 24.62 -13.04
C VAL A 267 -5.79 26.12 -13.34
N LYS A 268 -4.96 26.66 -14.23
CA LYS A 268 -5.02 28.08 -14.62
C LYS A 268 -6.36 28.43 -15.26
N LYS A 269 -6.86 27.61 -16.19
CA LYS A 269 -8.17 27.81 -16.84
C LYS A 269 -9.32 27.79 -15.83
N LEU A 270 -9.30 26.85 -14.89
CA LEU A 270 -10.31 26.79 -13.83
C LEU A 270 -10.26 28.05 -12.94
N GLN A 271 -9.07 28.50 -12.55
CA GLN A 271 -8.91 29.71 -11.74
C GLN A 271 -9.40 30.98 -12.46
N GLU A 272 -9.15 31.11 -13.76
CA GLU A 272 -9.68 32.22 -14.58
C GLU A 272 -11.22 32.22 -14.57
N LEU A 273 -11.84 31.07 -14.77
CA LEU A 273 -13.30 30.94 -14.74
C LEU A 273 -13.89 31.17 -13.34
N GLN A 274 -13.20 30.74 -12.29
CA GLN A 274 -13.61 30.94 -10.89
C GLN A 274 -13.48 32.40 -10.45
N LYS A 275 -12.52 33.17 -10.98
CA LYS A 275 -12.42 34.60 -10.69
C LYS A 275 -13.63 35.38 -11.19
N VAL A 276 -14.12 35.05 -12.39
CA VAL A 276 -15.33 35.68 -12.95
C VAL A 276 -16.57 35.15 -12.23
N GLY A 277 -16.70 33.82 -12.11
CA GLY A 277 -17.83 33.18 -11.45
C GLY A 277 -18.00 33.61 -10.00
N GLY A 278 -16.91 33.69 -9.23
CA GLY A 278 -16.94 34.09 -7.83
C GLY A 278 -17.43 35.53 -7.62
N ARG A 279 -17.20 36.44 -8.57
CA ARG A 279 -17.80 37.79 -8.52
C ARG A 279 -19.32 37.71 -8.67
N VAL A 280 -19.80 36.91 -9.63
CA VAL A 280 -21.24 36.72 -9.86
C VAL A 280 -21.91 36.06 -8.65
N GLU A 281 -21.29 35.00 -8.10
CA GLU A 281 -21.83 34.32 -6.92
C GLU A 281 -21.86 35.26 -5.70
N LYS A 282 -20.84 36.10 -5.52
CA LYS A 282 -20.83 37.08 -4.44
C LYS A 282 -21.96 38.11 -4.59
N LEU A 283 -22.14 38.67 -5.78
CA LEU A 283 -23.22 39.63 -6.06
C LEU A 283 -24.60 38.99 -5.80
N TYR A 284 -24.80 37.76 -6.26
CA TYR A 284 -26.03 37.01 -6.00
C TYR A 284 -26.27 36.80 -4.51
N ASN A 285 -25.25 36.35 -3.77
CA ASN A 285 -25.36 36.10 -2.33
C ASN A 285 -25.64 37.38 -1.54
N GLU A 286 -25.03 38.50 -1.92
CA GLU A 286 -25.32 39.81 -1.32
C GLU A 286 -26.76 40.22 -1.58
N TRP A 287 -27.26 40.04 -2.80
CA TRP A 287 -28.64 40.37 -3.15
C TRP A 287 -29.65 39.50 -2.39
N VAL A 288 -29.49 38.18 -2.44
CA VAL A 288 -30.34 37.23 -1.70
C VAL A 288 -30.28 37.46 -0.20
N GLY A 289 -29.09 37.82 0.31
CA GLY A 289 -28.89 38.17 1.72
C GLY A 289 -29.52 39.50 2.14
N THR A 290 -29.79 40.40 1.19
CA THR A 290 -30.35 41.73 1.47
C THR A 290 -31.84 41.65 1.85
N ALA A 291 -32.63 40.79 1.19
CA ALA A 291 -34.06 40.68 1.48
C ALA A 291 -34.37 40.32 2.96
N PRO A 292 -33.74 39.29 3.56
CA PRO A 292 -33.91 39.00 4.99
C PRO A 292 -33.43 40.12 5.92
N LEU A 293 -32.44 40.91 5.51
CA LEU A 293 -31.96 42.07 6.29
C LEU A 293 -32.98 43.21 6.27
N ILE A 294 -33.60 43.45 5.12
CA ILE A 294 -34.71 44.40 4.99
C ILE A 294 -35.89 43.95 5.85
N ASP A 295 -36.28 42.67 5.80
CA ASP A 295 -37.38 42.14 6.62
C ASP A 295 -37.10 42.30 8.12
N LYS A 296 -35.86 42.02 8.55
CA LYS A 296 -35.44 42.24 9.95
C LYS A 296 -35.50 43.72 10.32
N LEU A 297 -35.02 44.62 9.45
CA LEU A 297 -35.07 46.05 9.69
C LEU A 297 -36.53 46.52 9.82
N GLN A 298 -37.39 46.12 8.89
CA GLN A 298 -38.83 46.41 8.93
C GLN A 298 -39.50 45.86 10.19
N HIS A 299 -39.15 44.64 10.62
CA HIS A 299 -39.63 44.06 11.87
C HIS A 299 -39.28 44.93 13.07
N TRP A 300 -38.02 45.37 13.20
CA TRP A 300 -37.58 46.22 14.30
C TRP A 300 -38.22 47.60 14.25
N VAL A 301 -38.30 48.22 13.07
CA VAL A 301 -38.99 49.51 12.87
C VAL A 301 -40.45 49.42 13.32
N ASN A 302 -41.16 48.38 12.90
CA ASN A 302 -42.56 48.17 13.29
C ASN A 302 -42.72 47.88 14.79
N LYS A 303 -41.81 47.10 15.38
CA LYS A 303 -41.81 46.82 16.82
C LYS A 303 -41.64 48.11 17.63
N TYR A 304 -40.62 48.92 17.33
CA TYR A 304 -40.39 50.19 18.03
C TYR A 304 -41.53 51.18 17.82
N ARG A 305 -42.20 51.16 16.66
CA ARG A 305 -43.41 51.95 16.42
C ARG A 305 -44.56 51.54 17.34
N VAL A 306 -44.83 50.24 17.47
CA VAL A 306 -45.88 49.73 18.37
C VAL A 306 -45.54 50.04 19.83
N ASP A 307 -44.28 49.87 20.23
CA ASP A 307 -43.81 50.18 21.58
C ASP A 307 -43.93 51.68 21.90
N ALA A 308 -43.61 52.58 20.96
CA ALA A 308 -43.76 54.02 21.17
C ALA A 308 -45.22 54.46 21.43
N LEU A 309 -46.19 53.72 20.88
CA LEU A 309 -47.64 53.94 21.07
C LEU A 309 -48.20 53.20 22.30
N SER A 310 -47.39 52.36 22.95
CA SER A 310 -47.78 51.57 24.12
C SER A 310 -47.86 52.39 25.41
N TYR A 311 -48.75 51.97 26.30
CA TYR A 311 -48.89 52.51 27.65
C TYR A 311 -47.62 52.36 28.51
N LYS A 312 -46.73 51.40 28.17
CA LYS A 312 -45.45 51.19 28.87
C LYS A 312 -44.50 52.41 28.84
N PHE A 313 -44.61 53.27 27.82
CA PHE A 313 -43.66 54.38 27.62
C PHE A 313 -44.29 55.76 27.80
N ARG A 314 -45.43 55.89 28.51
CA ARG A 314 -46.10 57.18 28.75
C ARG A 314 -45.25 58.24 29.47
N HIS A 315 -44.23 57.83 30.22
CA HIS A 315 -43.32 58.73 30.94
C HIS A 315 -42.33 59.48 30.02
N ILE A 316 -42.25 59.12 28.74
CA ILE A 316 -41.41 59.79 27.73
C ILE A 316 -42.24 60.87 27.03
N GLY A 317 -41.67 62.08 26.90
CA GLY A 317 -42.28 63.24 26.24
C GLY A 317 -42.70 62.97 24.79
N GLU A 318 -43.83 63.53 24.37
CA GLU A 318 -44.41 63.31 23.03
C GLU A 318 -43.49 63.77 21.90
N ASP A 319 -42.67 64.79 22.16
CA ASP A 319 -41.64 65.33 21.29
C ASP A 319 -40.55 64.29 20.96
N MET A 320 -40.15 63.46 21.93
CA MET A 320 -39.20 62.37 21.69
C MET A 320 -39.84 61.16 21.01
N LYS A 321 -41.11 60.87 21.29
CA LYS A 321 -41.86 59.80 20.59
C LYS A 321 -42.12 60.12 19.13
N LYS A 322 -42.43 61.39 18.80
CA LYS A 322 -42.61 61.84 17.42
C LYS A 322 -41.35 61.65 16.58
N LYS A 323 -40.15 61.85 17.14
CA LYS A 323 -38.89 61.59 16.43
C LYS A 323 -38.74 60.14 15.97
N VAL A 324 -39.09 59.17 16.83
CA VAL A 324 -39.05 57.73 16.49
C VAL A 324 -40.07 57.38 15.41
N ILE A 325 -41.25 57.99 15.44
CA ILE A 325 -42.32 57.76 14.45
C ILE A 325 -41.98 58.40 13.10
N ILE A 326 -41.36 59.58 13.09
CA ILE A 326 -40.97 60.29 11.84
C ILE A 326 -39.84 59.57 11.12
N ILE A 327 -38.83 59.06 11.85
CA ILE A 327 -37.72 58.28 11.25
C ILE A 327 -38.25 57.00 10.58
N SER A 328 -39.41 56.48 11.00
CA SER A 328 -40.03 55.30 10.39
C SER A 328 -40.86 55.56 9.12
N HIS A 329 -40.94 56.81 8.62
CA HIS A 329 -41.70 57.20 7.40
C HIS A 329 -40.82 57.41 6.15
N SER A 330 -39.49 57.37 6.28
CA SER A 330 -38.53 57.55 5.18
C SER A 330 -37.92 56.21 4.76
#